data_AF-R5MCV6-F1
#
_entry.id   AF-R5MCV6-F1
#
_cell.length_a   1.000
_cell.length_b   1.000
_cell.length_c   1.000
_cell.angle_alpha   90.00
_cell.angle_beta   90.00
_cell.angle_gamma   90.00
#
_symmetry.space_group_name_H-M   'P 1'
#
loop_
_entity.id
_entity.type
_entity.pdbx_description
1 polymer ?
#
loop_
_entity_poly.entity_id
_entity_poly.type
_entity_poly.pdbx_seq_one_letter_code
_entity_poly.pdbx_strand_id
1 'polypeptide(L)'
;MKKNILTIILCFLMLLVATGCQNQTKDKPTNLEDTYKAISYYFSNSQVDKSNLGSFYIDNEKNIIIVELVENTPKNQETFLKLTNIDKKYIEFKQGGPYDDNDIDIELSVAFDQTCGNVEFNEYLNDDNIKVYLEESVNDLYVTFLGKKMSFKDYANGLNQTLDRSIKDLTDKLEKTAALDDGGTNIYKDEDKNITIIACNTLDGNRDVYIGEYQLYYKENMCK
;
A
#
# COMPACT_ATOMS: atom_id res chain seq x y z
N MET A 1 47.85 -13.70 53.70
CA MET A 1 48.65 -13.05 52.63
C MET A 1 47.65 -12.62 51.55
N LYS A 2 47.32 -11.32 51.36
CA LYS A 2 47.85 -10.38 50.33
C LYS A 2 48.07 -11.08 48.97
N LYS A 3 47.64 -10.64 47.78
CA LYS A 3 47.02 -9.39 47.25
C LYS A 3 46.67 -9.61 45.75
N ASN A 4 45.69 -8.84 45.23
CA ASN A 4 45.56 -8.25 43.86
C ASN A 4 45.30 -9.15 42.63
N ILE A 5 44.13 -9.12 41.97
CA ILE A 5 43.64 -8.19 40.89
C ILE A 5 44.49 -8.24 39.60
N LEU A 6 43.89 -8.71 38.48
CA LEU A 6 43.81 -7.94 37.23
C LEU A 6 42.79 -8.52 36.22
N THR A 7 41.99 -7.61 35.69
CA THR A 7 40.96 -7.67 34.64
C THR A 7 41.54 -7.91 33.25
N ILE A 8 40.89 -8.71 32.39
CA ILE A 8 40.77 -8.45 30.93
C ILE A 8 39.37 -8.85 30.46
N ILE A 9 38.64 -7.84 30.02
CA ILE A 9 37.41 -7.85 29.23
C ILE A 9 37.80 -8.11 27.77
N LEU A 10 37.14 -9.02 27.05
CA LEU A 10 36.90 -8.80 25.62
C LEU A 10 35.70 -9.62 25.10
N CYS A 11 34.80 -8.85 24.50
CA CYS A 11 33.56 -9.19 23.83
C CYS A 11 33.65 -10.38 22.86
N PHE A 12 32.63 -11.23 22.84
CA PHE A 12 32.02 -11.62 21.56
C PHE A 12 30.51 -11.85 21.74
N LEU A 13 29.80 -10.84 21.23
CA LEU A 13 28.39 -10.69 20.90
C LEU A 13 27.42 -11.84 21.23
N MET A 14 26.50 -11.51 22.15
CA MET A 14 25.11 -11.92 22.02
C MET A 14 24.53 -11.30 20.73
N LEU A 15 24.28 -12.13 19.72
CA LEU A 15 23.21 -11.83 18.75
C LEU A 15 21.93 -12.46 19.30
N LEU A 16 21.40 -11.85 20.36
CA LEU A 16 19.96 -11.91 20.60
C LEU A 16 19.35 -11.13 19.44
N VAL A 17 18.84 -11.86 18.46
CA VAL A 17 17.91 -11.36 17.47
C VAL A 17 16.72 -10.84 18.27
N ALA A 18 16.72 -9.54 18.54
CA ALA A 18 15.56 -8.85 19.04
C ALA A 18 14.52 -8.95 17.94
N THR A 19 13.62 -9.93 18.06
CA THR A 19 12.31 -9.85 17.44
C THR A 19 11.73 -8.51 17.87
N GLY A 20 11.65 -7.59 16.91
CA GLY A 20 11.22 -6.21 17.12
C GLY A 20 9.75 -6.13 17.46
N CYS A 21 9.36 -6.57 18.66
CA CYS A 21 8.29 -5.92 19.39
C CYS A 21 8.85 -4.56 19.81
N GLN A 22 8.66 -3.54 18.97
CA GLN A 22 8.83 -2.15 19.40
C GLN A 22 7.89 -1.94 20.58
N ASN A 23 8.45 -1.98 21.79
CA ASN A 23 7.80 -1.48 22.98
C ASN A 23 7.43 -0.03 22.67
N GLN A 24 6.13 0.26 22.62
CA GLN A 24 5.64 1.63 22.64
C GLN A 24 6.35 2.35 23.79
N THR A 25 7.15 3.35 23.45
CA THR A 25 7.58 4.34 24.43
C THR A 25 6.32 4.89 25.09
N LYS A 26 6.17 4.71 26.40
CA LYS A 26 5.00 5.20 27.15
C LYS A 26 4.84 6.72 27.08
N ASP A 27 5.91 7.40 26.72
CA ASP A 27 5.97 8.85 26.63
C ASP A 27 5.34 9.35 25.32
N LYS A 28 4.60 10.46 25.43
CA LYS A 28 4.00 11.11 24.27
C LYS A 28 5.08 11.61 23.30
N PRO A 29 4.87 11.52 21.99
CA PRO A 29 5.76 12.12 21.00
C PRO A 29 5.98 13.61 21.27
N THR A 30 7.21 14.07 21.09
CA THR A 30 7.60 15.46 21.37
C THR A 30 7.90 16.29 20.12
N ASN A 31 7.89 15.68 18.94
CA ASN A 31 8.15 16.32 17.64
C ASN A 31 7.17 15.82 16.57
N LEU A 32 7.17 16.48 15.40
CA LEU A 32 6.26 16.19 14.28
C LEU A 32 6.48 14.78 13.71
N GLU A 33 7.73 14.35 13.55
CA GLU A 33 8.09 13.06 12.96
C GLU A 33 7.59 11.89 13.82
N ASP A 34 7.84 11.93 15.12
CA ASP A 34 7.38 10.90 16.04
C ASP A 34 5.86 10.94 16.22
N THR A 35 5.24 12.11 16.11
CA THR A 35 3.77 12.23 16.08
C THR A 35 3.20 11.56 14.84
N TYR A 36 3.81 11.77 13.68
CA TYR A 36 3.43 11.12 12.43
C TYR A 36 3.56 9.60 12.53
N LYS A 37 4.66 9.08 13.11
CA LYS A 37 4.85 7.64 13.35
C LYS A 37 3.77 7.07 14.27
N ALA A 38 3.40 7.77 15.34
CA ALA A 38 2.35 7.33 16.26
C ALA A 38 0.97 7.28 15.59
N ILE A 39 0.61 8.29 14.80
CA ILE A 39 -0.63 8.31 14.01
C ILE A 39 -0.61 7.19 12.97
N SER A 40 0.48 7.04 12.23
CA SER A 40 0.65 5.99 11.24
C SER A 40 0.45 4.62 11.87
N TYR A 41 1.10 4.34 13.00
CA TYR A 41 0.93 3.09 13.74
C TYR A 41 -0.54 2.82 14.12
N TYR A 42 -1.27 3.85 14.56
CA TYR A 42 -2.68 3.72 14.92
C TYR A 42 -3.56 3.41 13.69
N PHE A 43 -3.34 4.09 12.56
CA PHE A 43 -4.04 3.81 11.28
C PHE A 43 -3.69 2.42 10.71
N SER A 44 -2.47 1.93 10.95
CA SER A 44 -1.98 0.62 10.55
C SER A 44 -2.57 -0.53 11.38
N ASN A 45 -2.98 -0.29 12.62
CA ASN A 45 -3.34 -1.35 13.57
C ASN A 45 -4.65 -2.05 13.17
N SER A 46 -4.60 -3.35 12.90
CA SER A 46 -5.76 -4.16 12.49
C SER A 46 -6.82 -4.35 13.59
N GLN A 47 -6.48 -4.08 14.85
CA GLN A 47 -7.40 -4.18 15.98
C GLN A 47 -8.14 -2.86 16.27
N VAL A 48 -7.81 -1.78 15.56
CA VAL A 48 -8.46 -0.48 15.71
C VAL A 48 -9.72 -0.43 14.85
N ASP A 49 -10.81 0.06 15.44
CA ASP A 49 -12.02 0.41 14.69
C ASP A 49 -11.73 1.58 13.75
N LYS A 50 -11.83 1.32 12.44
CA LYS A 50 -11.52 2.29 11.39
C LYS A 50 -12.75 3.04 10.88
N SER A 51 -13.95 2.75 11.41
CA SER A 51 -15.21 3.34 10.94
C SER A 51 -15.24 4.88 10.95
N ASN A 52 -14.44 5.49 11.83
CA ASN A 52 -14.33 6.94 11.94
C ASN A 52 -12.99 7.51 11.42
N LEU A 53 -12.11 6.68 10.85
CA LEU A 53 -10.82 7.12 10.33
C LEU A 53 -10.92 7.44 8.84
N GLY A 54 -10.45 8.62 8.46
CA GLY A 54 -10.32 9.02 7.07
C GLY A 54 -8.91 8.80 6.54
N SER A 55 -8.23 9.91 6.24
CA SER A 55 -6.82 9.93 5.86
C SER A 55 -5.95 10.69 6.87
N PHE A 56 -4.63 10.63 6.71
CA PHE A 56 -3.72 11.58 7.35
C PHE A 56 -2.54 11.89 6.43
N TYR A 57 -2.03 13.12 6.49
CA TYR A 57 -0.89 13.56 5.67
C TYR A 57 -0.20 14.78 6.31
N ILE A 58 1.02 15.08 5.87
CA ILE A 58 1.74 16.28 6.30
C ILE A 58 1.35 17.45 5.39
N ASP A 59 0.95 18.57 6.00
CA ASP A 59 0.85 19.87 5.36
C ASP A 59 2.22 20.56 5.49
N ASN A 60 3.01 20.55 4.42
CA ASN A 60 4.38 21.06 4.43
C ASN A 60 4.45 22.58 4.62
N GLU A 61 3.42 23.33 4.21
CA GLU A 61 3.41 24.79 4.36
C GLU A 61 3.19 25.18 5.83
N LYS A 62 2.29 24.46 6.51
CA LYS A 62 1.98 24.68 7.93
C LYS A 62 2.89 23.90 8.88
N ASN A 63 3.62 22.91 8.38
CA ASN A 63 4.44 21.98 9.16
C ASN A 63 3.62 21.27 10.27
N ILE A 64 2.43 20.79 9.92
CA ILE A 64 1.51 20.04 10.78
C ILE A 64 1.00 18.78 10.08
N ILE A 65 0.43 17.86 10.84
CA ILE A 65 -0.23 16.66 10.30
C ILE A 65 -1.73 16.93 10.24
N ILE A 66 -2.31 16.81 9.05
CA ILE A 66 -3.75 16.80 8.91
C ILE A 66 -4.25 15.39 9.22
N VAL A 67 -5.20 15.28 10.15
CA VAL A 67 -5.91 14.04 10.45
C VAL A 67 -7.37 14.22 10.06
N GLU A 68 -7.84 13.43 9.11
CA GLU A 68 -9.22 13.43 8.65
C GLU A 68 -10.02 12.37 9.41
N LEU A 69 -11.13 12.78 10.03
CA LEU A 69 -12.09 11.90 10.70
C LEU A 69 -13.42 11.93 9.93
N VAL A 70 -14.03 10.77 9.74
CA VAL A 70 -15.33 10.62 9.02
C VAL A 70 -16.45 11.38 9.74
N GLU A 71 -16.44 11.39 11.07
CA GLU A 71 -17.24 12.28 11.89
C GLU A 71 -16.30 13.13 12.75
N ASN A 72 -16.00 14.35 12.28
CA ASN A 72 -15.06 15.24 12.97
C ASN A 72 -15.73 16.01 14.12
N THR A 73 -16.19 15.27 15.14
CA THR A 73 -16.76 15.85 16.36
C THR A 73 -15.70 16.01 17.45
N PRO A 74 -15.86 16.94 18.41
CA PRO A 74 -14.93 17.09 19.54
C PRO A 74 -14.69 15.78 20.32
N LYS A 75 -15.75 14.98 20.49
CA LYS A 75 -15.69 13.68 21.16
C LYS A 75 -14.80 12.68 20.40
N ASN A 76 -14.90 12.66 19.08
CA ASN A 76 -14.10 11.78 18.24
C ASN A 76 -12.63 12.24 18.17
N GLN A 77 -12.37 13.56 18.15
CA GLN A 77 -11.03 14.12 18.27
C GLN A 77 -10.35 13.71 19.59
N GLU A 78 -11.06 13.83 20.73
CA GLU A 78 -10.54 13.42 22.04
C GLU A 78 -10.26 11.91 22.12
N THR A 79 -11.16 11.11 21.54
CA THR A 79 -11.02 9.65 21.48
C THR A 79 -9.78 9.28 20.68
N PHE A 80 -9.59 9.88 19.50
CA PHE A 80 -8.40 9.70 18.68
C PHE A 80 -7.11 10.06 19.43
N LEU A 81 -7.05 11.25 20.04
CA LEU A 81 -5.88 11.72 20.81
C LEU A 81 -5.53 10.77 21.96
N LYS A 82 -6.54 10.24 22.66
CA LYS A 82 -6.35 9.31 23.77
C LYS A 82 -5.79 7.97 23.30
N LEU A 83 -6.31 7.44 22.19
CA LEU A 83 -5.90 6.13 21.67
C LEU A 83 -4.52 6.16 21.01
N THR A 84 -4.16 7.28 20.40
CA THR A 84 -2.85 7.50 19.74
C THR A 84 -1.78 7.98 20.71
N ASN A 85 -2.17 8.47 21.90
CA ASN A 85 -1.27 9.05 22.91
C ASN A 85 -0.41 10.20 22.37
N ILE A 86 -1.01 11.10 21.57
CA ILE A 86 -0.31 12.27 20.98
C ILE A 86 -0.79 13.59 21.58
N ASP A 87 -0.11 14.68 21.20
CA ASP A 87 -0.52 16.06 21.50
C ASP A 87 -1.16 16.71 20.26
N LYS A 88 -2.18 17.54 20.50
CA LYS A 88 -2.85 18.31 19.44
C LYS A 88 -1.92 19.35 18.80
N LYS A 89 -0.81 19.73 19.45
CA LYS A 89 0.16 20.72 18.96
C LYS A 89 0.64 20.47 17.52
N TYR A 90 0.77 19.22 17.11
CA TYR A 90 1.32 18.84 15.80
C TYR A 90 0.26 18.43 14.78
N ILE A 91 -1.02 18.55 15.11
CA ILE A 91 -2.10 18.08 14.25
C ILE A 91 -3.22 19.10 14.08
N GLU A 92 -3.89 19.04 12.93
CA GLU A 92 -5.16 19.73 12.68
C GLU A 92 -6.18 18.69 12.24
N PHE A 93 -7.33 18.65 12.92
CA PHE A 93 -8.42 17.76 12.52
C PHE A 93 -9.28 18.39 11.44
N LYS A 94 -9.49 17.66 10.36
CA LYS A 94 -10.44 18.03 9.31
C LYS A 94 -11.57 17.01 9.20
N GLN A 95 -12.70 17.49 8.73
CA GLN A 95 -13.81 16.63 8.34
C GLN A 95 -13.36 15.82 7.12
N GLY A 96 -13.17 14.52 7.31
CA GLY A 96 -13.07 13.56 6.21
C GLY A 96 -14.46 13.25 5.66
N GLY A 97 -14.55 12.72 4.45
CA GLY A 97 -15.82 12.20 3.95
C GLY A 97 -16.16 10.86 4.61
N PRO A 98 -17.41 10.37 4.47
CA PRO A 98 -17.57 8.92 4.38
C PRO A 98 -16.81 8.47 3.14
N TYR A 99 -15.71 7.75 3.33
CA TYR A 99 -15.03 7.11 2.23
C TYR A 99 -15.73 5.78 2.00
N ASP A 100 -16.53 5.73 0.95
CA ASP A 100 -17.06 4.46 0.49
C ASP A 100 -15.88 3.67 -0.07
N ASP A 101 -15.64 2.43 0.36
CA ASP A 101 -14.65 1.53 -0.28
C ASP A 101 -14.99 1.34 -1.80
N ASN A 102 -16.15 1.83 -2.24
CA ASN A 102 -16.57 1.95 -3.62
C ASN A 102 -15.84 3.04 -4.45
N ASP A 103 -15.14 4.01 -3.83
CA ASP A 103 -14.50 5.16 -4.51
C ASP A 103 -13.10 4.87 -5.10
N ILE A 104 -12.78 3.60 -5.35
CA ILE A 104 -11.62 3.24 -6.17
C ILE A 104 -12.03 3.28 -7.64
N ASP A 105 -11.40 4.16 -8.40
CA ASP A 105 -11.46 4.21 -9.86
C ASP A 105 -10.05 4.03 -10.45
N ILE A 106 -9.98 3.51 -11.67
CA ILE A 106 -8.73 3.13 -12.32
C ILE A 106 -8.68 3.72 -13.72
N GLU A 107 -7.50 4.19 -14.13
CA GLU A 107 -7.31 4.81 -15.44
C GLU A 107 -5.97 4.37 -16.03
N LEU A 108 -6.02 3.82 -17.24
CA LEU A 108 -4.83 3.41 -17.98
C LEU A 108 -4.30 4.58 -18.82
N SER A 109 -3.02 4.93 -18.67
CA SER A 109 -2.35 5.94 -19.48
C SER A 109 -1.53 5.28 -20.58
N VAL A 110 -1.90 5.52 -21.84
CA VAL A 110 -1.28 4.89 -23.02
C VAL A 110 -0.39 5.90 -23.75
N ALA A 111 0.82 5.47 -24.12
CA ALA A 111 1.88 6.29 -24.72
C ALA A 111 1.70 6.53 -26.21
N PHE A 112 1.20 5.52 -26.93
CA PHE A 112 0.90 5.52 -28.35
C PHE A 112 0.07 4.29 -28.68
N ASP A 113 -0.83 4.42 -29.65
CA ASP A 113 -1.67 3.32 -30.14
C ASP A 113 -0.74 2.26 -30.78
N GLN A 114 -0.53 1.11 -30.12
CA GLN A 114 0.34 0.07 -30.68
C GLN A 114 -0.33 -0.54 -31.91
N THR A 115 0.27 -0.33 -33.07
CA THR A 115 -0.07 -1.09 -34.28
C THR A 115 0.34 -2.55 -34.10
N CYS A 116 -0.60 -3.46 -34.31
CA CYS A 116 -0.50 -4.92 -34.16
C CYS A 116 0.94 -5.49 -34.31
N GLY A 117 1.48 -6.02 -33.22
CA GLY A 117 2.82 -6.62 -33.13
C GLY A 117 2.99 -7.46 -31.86
N ASN A 118 4.19 -8.00 -31.65
CA ASN A 118 4.52 -8.75 -30.43
C ASN A 118 4.44 -7.82 -29.21
N VAL A 119 3.36 -7.91 -28.44
CA VAL A 119 3.24 -7.23 -27.14
C VAL A 119 4.43 -7.59 -26.24
N GLU A 120 5.23 -6.58 -25.89
CA GLU A 120 6.33 -6.64 -24.92
C GLU A 120 5.90 -6.00 -23.59
N PHE A 121 6.62 -6.33 -22.51
CA PHE A 121 6.25 -5.99 -21.14
C PHE A 121 7.45 -5.42 -20.37
N ASN A 122 7.22 -4.35 -19.62
CA ASN A 122 8.19 -3.74 -18.73
C ASN A 122 7.82 -4.04 -17.28
N GLU A 123 8.80 -4.45 -16.46
CA GLU A 123 8.61 -4.59 -15.01
C GLU A 123 8.29 -3.22 -14.40
N TYR A 124 7.18 -3.13 -13.68
CA TYR A 124 6.64 -1.89 -13.13
C TYR A 124 6.76 -1.83 -11.60
N LEU A 125 6.37 -2.93 -10.96
CA LEU A 125 6.44 -3.17 -9.52
C LEU A 125 6.93 -4.59 -9.24
N ASN A 126 7.56 -4.75 -8.09
CA ASN A 126 8.09 -6.02 -7.64
C ASN A 126 8.07 -6.05 -6.11
N ASP A 127 7.34 -7.00 -5.55
CA ASP A 127 7.59 -7.52 -4.20
C ASP A 127 8.19 -8.93 -4.36
N ASP A 128 8.96 -9.39 -3.38
CA ASP A 128 9.66 -10.69 -3.42
C ASP A 128 8.82 -11.89 -3.92
N ASN A 129 7.48 -11.80 -3.90
CA ASN A 129 6.53 -12.81 -4.37
C ASN A 129 5.74 -12.49 -5.64
N ILE A 130 5.63 -11.21 -6.03
CA ILE A 130 4.75 -10.77 -7.15
C ILE A 130 5.47 -9.70 -7.96
N LYS A 131 5.57 -9.93 -9.27
CA LYS A 131 5.97 -8.88 -10.22
C LYS A 131 4.76 -8.40 -11.00
N VAL A 132 4.64 -7.09 -11.14
CA VAL A 132 3.65 -6.44 -12.00
C VAL A 132 4.37 -5.91 -13.22
N TYR A 133 3.84 -6.24 -14.39
CA TYR A 133 4.32 -5.76 -15.68
C TYR A 133 3.25 -4.91 -16.37
N LEU A 134 3.69 -3.82 -16.97
CA LEU A 134 2.87 -3.04 -17.90
C LEU A 134 3.26 -3.41 -19.33
N GLU A 135 2.27 -3.56 -20.20
CA GLU A 135 2.47 -3.58 -21.66
C GLU A 135 3.26 -2.33 -22.09
N GLU A 136 4.18 -2.48 -23.04
CA GLU A 136 5.08 -1.38 -23.44
C GLU A 136 4.33 -0.13 -23.96
N SER A 137 3.13 -0.30 -24.54
CA SER A 137 2.28 0.84 -24.94
C SER A 137 1.72 1.62 -23.76
N VAL A 138 1.73 1.05 -22.55
CA VAL A 138 1.21 1.67 -21.33
C VAL A 138 2.31 2.45 -20.63
N ASN A 139 2.09 3.76 -20.46
CA ASN A 139 2.97 4.63 -19.67
C ASN A 139 2.84 4.35 -18.18
N ASP A 140 1.60 4.31 -17.68
CA ASP A 140 1.31 4.20 -16.25
C ASP A 140 -0.13 3.71 -16.02
N LEU A 141 -0.38 3.19 -14.84
CA LEU A 141 -1.72 2.89 -14.32
C LEU A 141 -1.99 3.86 -13.18
N TYR A 142 -3.10 4.58 -13.24
CA TYR A 142 -3.52 5.48 -12.17
C TYR A 142 -4.68 4.89 -11.36
N VAL A 143 -4.64 5.15 -10.06
CA VAL A 143 -5.70 4.84 -9.11
C VAL A 143 -6.19 6.15 -8.53
N THR A 144 -7.50 6.38 -8.59
CA THR A 144 -8.17 7.40 -7.78
C THR A 144 -8.68 6.72 -6.53
N PHE A 145 -8.13 7.11 -5.38
CA PHE A 145 -8.57 6.62 -4.08
C PHE A 145 -8.82 7.81 -3.16
N LEU A 146 -9.98 7.85 -2.52
CA LEU A 146 -10.41 8.97 -1.66
C LEU A 146 -10.36 10.33 -2.39
N GLY A 147 -10.72 10.33 -3.68
CA GLY A 147 -10.70 11.52 -4.54
C GLY A 147 -9.30 12.02 -4.94
N LYS A 148 -8.24 11.27 -4.63
CA LYS A 148 -6.86 11.60 -5.05
C LYS A 148 -6.38 10.60 -6.10
N LYS A 149 -5.97 11.12 -7.26
CA LYS A 149 -5.31 10.36 -8.32
C LYS A 149 -3.82 10.20 -8.00
N MET A 150 -3.31 8.97 -8.07
CA MET A 150 -1.89 8.62 -7.91
C MET A 150 -1.53 7.43 -8.80
N SER A 151 -0.24 7.21 -9.04
CA SER A 151 0.18 6.01 -9.76
C SER A 151 -0.18 4.76 -8.95
N PHE A 152 -0.45 3.64 -9.62
CA PHE A 152 -0.66 2.36 -8.94
C PHE A 152 0.59 1.97 -8.13
N LYS A 153 1.77 2.36 -8.61
CA LYS A 153 3.02 2.24 -7.87
C LYS A 153 3.01 2.95 -6.53
N ASP A 154 2.52 4.18 -6.46
CA ASP A 154 2.40 4.91 -5.20
C ASP A 154 1.29 4.33 -4.31
N TYR A 155 0.16 3.93 -4.91
CA TYR A 155 -0.94 3.28 -4.21
C TYR A 155 -0.50 1.97 -3.52
N ALA A 156 0.19 1.11 -4.26
CA ALA A 156 0.63 -0.20 -3.80
C ALA A 156 1.80 -0.13 -2.80
N ASN A 157 2.67 0.89 -2.92
CA ASN A 157 3.76 1.13 -1.95
C ASN A 157 3.31 1.97 -0.74
N GLY A 158 2.03 2.33 -0.66
CA GLY A 158 1.48 2.99 0.51
C GLY A 158 1.66 2.12 1.77
N LEU A 159 2.00 2.76 2.90
CA LEU A 159 2.56 2.11 4.11
C LEU A 159 1.69 1.05 4.82
N ASN A 160 0.56 0.60 4.27
CA ASN A 160 -0.34 -0.40 4.86
C ASN A 160 -1.09 -1.28 3.85
N GLN A 161 -0.63 -1.36 2.59
CA GLN A 161 -1.21 -2.24 1.58
C GLN A 161 -0.17 -3.28 1.17
N THR A 162 -0.59 -4.54 1.05
CA THR A 162 0.22 -5.52 0.34
C THR A 162 0.00 -5.34 -1.15
N LEU A 163 0.98 -5.73 -1.96
CA LEU A 163 0.80 -5.72 -3.41
C LEU A 163 -0.40 -6.60 -3.81
N ASP A 164 -0.56 -7.74 -3.14
CA ASP A 164 -1.74 -8.61 -3.20
C ASP A 164 -3.07 -7.88 -3.03
N ARG A 165 -3.21 -7.10 -1.94
CA ARG A 165 -4.43 -6.35 -1.66
C ARG A 165 -4.65 -5.27 -2.72
N SER A 166 -3.58 -4.59 -3.10
CA SER A 166 -3.64 -3.51 -4.09
C SER A 166 -4.11 -4.05 -5.45
N ILE A 167 -3.61 -5.20 -5.87
CA ILE A 167 -4.07 -5.91 -7.08
C ILE A 167 -5.53 -6.30 -6.93
N LYS A 168 -5.93 -6.85 -5.77
CA LYS A 168 -7.32 -7.22 -5.51
C LYS A 168 -8.25 -6.03 -5.70
N ASP A 169 -7.91 -4.89 -5.11
CA ASP A 169 -8.69 -3.66 -5.21
C ASP A 169 -8.88 -3.20 -6.67
N LEU A 170 -7.87 -3.37 -7.53
CA LEU A 170 -8.01 -3.12 -8.97
C LEU A 170 -8.97 -4.13 -9.62
N THR A 171 -8.76 -5.43 -9.38
CA THR A 171 -9.52 -6.50 -10.04
C THR A 171 -10.99 -6.53 -9.61
N ASP A 172 -11.32 -6.09 -8.40
CA ASP A 172 -12.70 -5.95 -7.92
C ASP A 172 -13.50 -4.89 -8.71
N LYS A 173 -12.82 -4.00 -9.44
CA LYS A 173 -13.43 -2.97 -10.30
C LYS A 173 -13.58 -3.40 -11.77
N LEU A 174 -13.15 -4.61 -12.11
CA LEU A 174 -13.12 -5.11 -13.48
C LEU A 174 -14.01 -6.36 -13.62
N GLU A 175 -14.50 -6.61 -14.83
CA GLU A 175 -15.24 -7.84 -15.12
C GLU A 175 -14.27 -9.01 -15.24
N LYS A 176 -14.50 -10.08 -14.48
CA LYS A 176 -13.77 -11.34 -14.65
C LYS A 176 -14.26 -12.07 -15.90
N THR A 177 -13.46 -12.04 -16.97
CA THR A 177 -13.81 -12.61 -18.29
C THR A 177 -13.34 -14.05 -18.46
N ALA A 178 -12.29 -14.48 -17.75
CA ALA A 178 -11.78 -15.86 -17.84
C ALA A 178 -11.10 -16.33 -16.56
N ALA A 179 -11.02 -17.65 -16.42
CA ALA A 179 -10.20 -18.37 -15.44
C ALA A 179 -9.54 -19.56 -16.14
N LEU A 180 -8.24 -19.74 -15.97
CA LEU A 180 -7.47 -20.82 -16.61
C LEU A 180 -7.28 -22.00 -15.65
N ASP A 181 -7.21 -23.20 -16.22
CA ASP A 181 -6.95 -24.44 -15.47
C ASP A 181 -5.45 -24.70 -15.31
N ASP A 182 -4.74 -23.71 -14.77
CA ASP A 182 -3.29 -23.70 -14.57
C ASP A 182 -2.87 -23.58 -13.09
N GLY A 183 -3.86 -23.63 -12.19
CA GLY A 183 -3.71 -23.35 -10.75
C GLY A 183 -4.55 -22.16 -10.28
N GLY A 184 -4.99 -21.30 -11.20
CA GLY A 184 -5.96 -20.25 -10.89
C GLY A 184 -5.69 -18.88 -11.51
N THR A 185 -5.02 -18.80 -12.65
CA THR A 185 -4.89 -17.54 -13.39
C THR A 185 -6.26 -16.99 -13.78
N ASN A 186 -6.49 -15.69 -13.56
CA ASN A 186 -7.74 -15.02 -13.89
C ASN A 186 -7.50 -13.81 -14.80
N ILE A 187 -8.41 -13.57 -15.73
CA ILE A 187 -8.35 -12.46 -16.67
C ILE A 187 -9.52 -11.52 -16.40
N TYR A 188 -9.21 -10.26 -16.13
CA TYR A 188 -10.17 -9.20 -15.84
C TYR A 188 -10.10 -8.12 -16.93
N LYS A 189 -11.24 -7.59 -17.36
CA LYS A 189 -11.31 -6.57 -18.42
C LYS A 189 -12.35 -5.50 -18.14
N ASP A 190 -12.14 -4.33 -18.71
CA ASP A 190 -13.12 -3.24 -18.80
C ASP A 190 -12.86 -2.48 -20.11
N GLU A 191 -13.87 -2.46 -20.99
CA GLU A 191 -13.80 -1.82 -22.31
C GLU A 191 -13.78 -0.30 -22.20
N ASP A 192 -14.60 0.28 -21.31
CA ASP A 192 -14.71 1.73 -21.12
C ASP A 192 -13.38 2.32 -20.61
N LYS A 193 -12.65 1.55 -19.79
CA LYS A 193 -11.34 1.93 -19.24
C LYS A 193 -10.15 1.49 -20.11
N ASN A 194 -10.40 0.85 -21.25
CA ASN A 194 -9.40 0.25 -22.13
C ASN A 194 -8.35 -0.59 -21.37
N ILE A 195 -8.76 -1.47 -20.46
CA ILE A 195 -7.83 -2.21 -19.58
C ILE A 195 -8.08 -3.71 -19.56
N THR A 196 -6.99 -4.47 -19.52
CA THR A 196 -6.94 -5.89 -19.19
C THR A 196 -5.94 -6.13 -18.07
N ILE A 197 -6.33 -6.94 -17.08
CA ILE A 197 -5.42 -7.47 -16.04
C ILE A 197 -5.43 -9.00 -16.11
N ILE A 198 -4.26 -9.59 -16.31
CA ILE A 198 -4.01 -11.03 -16.20
C ILE A 198 -3.29 -11.27 -14.87
N ALA A 199 -3.99 -11.83 -13.89
CA ALA A 199 -3.43 -12.15 -12.57
C ALA A 199 -3.10 -13.64 -12.51
N CYS A 200 -1.81 -13.99 -12.52
CA CYS A 200 -1.34 -15.36 -12.46
C CYS A 200 -1.52 -15.94 -11.06
N ASN A 201 -1.83 -17.22 -11.00
CA ASN A 201 -1.78 -17.99 -9.75
C ASN A 201 -1.55 -19.47 -10.09
N THR A 202 -0.40 -19.78 -10.67
CA THR A 202 -0.15 -21.12 -11.24
C THR A 202 0.22 -22.15 -10.18
N LEU A 203 0.09 -23.43 -10.52
CA LEU A 203 0.49 -24.55 -9.65
C LEU A 203 1.99 -24.52 -9.30
N ASP A 204 2.82 -23.95 -10.17
CA ASP A 204 4.26 -23.79 -9.96
C ASP A 204 4.59 -22.57 -9.09
N GLY A 205 3.57 -21.81 -8.67
CA GLY A 205 3.69 -20.69 -7.74
C GLY A 205 3.94 -19.34 -8.40
N ASN A 206 3.79 -19.20 -9.73
CA ASN A 206 3.86 -17.90 -10.38
C ASN A 206 2.62 -17.06 -10.02
N ARG A 207 2.87 -15.88 -9.44
CA ARG A 207 1.85 -14.91 -9.00
C ARG A 207 1.96 -13.56 -9.70
N ASP A 208 2.68 -13.49 -10.81
CA ASP A 208 2.89 -12.28 -11.58
C ASP A 208 1.57 -11.70 -12.12
N VAL A 209 1.59 -10.41 -12.41
CA VAL A 209 0.44 -9.69 -12.95
C VAL A 209 0.85 -8.93 -14.19
N TYR A 210 0.08 -9.06 -15.26
CA TYR A 210 0.28 -8.35 -16.52
C TYR A 210 -0.90 -7.42 -16.76
N ILE A 211 -0.61 -6.15 -17.02
CA ILE A 211 -1.60 -5.10 -17.23
C ILE A 211 -1.34 -4.48 -18.60
N GLY A 212 -2.40 -4.34 -19.40
CA GLY A 212 -2.33 -3.76 -20.73
C GLY A 212 -3.67 -3.25 -21.20
N GLU A 213 -3.75 -2.93 -22.48
CA GLU A 213 -4.97 -2.42 -23.09
C GLU A 213 -6.08 -3.48 -23.16
N TYR A 214 -7.31 -3.10 -23.48
CA TYR A 214 -8.45 -4.03 -23.51
C TYR A 214 -8.23 -5.21 -24.50
N GLN A 215 -7.47 -4.98 -25.56
CA GLN A 215 -7.15 -5.99 -26.58
C GLN A 215 -6.06 -6.97 -26.15
N LEU A 216 -5.41 -6.76 -25.00
CA LEU A 216 -4.43 -7.70 -24.47
C LEU A 216 -5.08 -9.09 -24.30
N TYR A 217 -4.39 -10.09 -24.82
CA TYR A 217 -4.79 -11.48 -24.72
C TYR A 217 -3.68 -12.29 -24.06
N TYR A 218 -4.10 -13.32 -23.32
CA TYR A 218 -3.17 -14.25 -22.67
C TYR A 218 -2.31 -14.98 -23.69
N LYS A 219 -1.00 -15.02 -23.45
CA LYS A 219 -0.02 -15.79 -24.24
C LYS A 219 0.58 -16.88 -23.38
N GLU A 220 0.90 -18.04 -23.98
CA GLU A 220 1.44 -19.19 -23.24
C GLU A 220 2.76 -18.93 -22.50
N ASN A 221 3.52 -17.90 -22.86
CA ASN A 221 4.75 -17.54 -22.16
C ASN A 221 4.52 -16.65 -20.92
N MET A 222 3.30 -16.15 -20.72
CA MET A 222 2.88 -15.44 -19.51
C MET A 222 2.57 -16.47 -18.43
N CYS A 223 2.74 -16.10 -17.16
CA CYS A 223 2.49 -16.97 -16.01
C CYS A 223 3.35 -18.26 -15.93
N LYS A 224 4.44 -18.34 -16.71
CA LYS A 224 5.41 -19.46 -16.66
C LYS A 224 6.49 -19.28 -15.60
#